data_AF-A0A1S8WMB8-F1
#
_entry.id   AF-A0A1S8WMB8-F1
#
_cell.length_a   1.000
_cell.length_b   1.000
_cell.length_c   1.000
_cell.angle_alpha   90.00
_cell.angle_beta   90.00
_cell.angle_gamma   90.00
#
_symmetry.space_group_name_H-M   'P 1'
#
loop_
_entity.id
_entity.type
_entity.pdbx_description
1 polymer ?
#
loop_
_entity_poly.entity_id
_entity_poly.type
_entity_poly.pdbx_seq_one_letter_code
_entity_poly.pdbx_strand_id
1 'polypeptide(L)'
;MRRRPQDKNAPRKPPTAFMLYVKHRRLQSEQLASLPFGERNRILGSEWSNLPADQKAGFFNEAKELRDKYTQLLAEYKKSDAYKDWLASAESTEIQKTKSRGKHKLDPISGSVQPDYKIPIFTHEFLEYNRLREVVLRQLKKQVGMLWYIVSV
;
A
#
# COMPACT_ATOMS: atom_id res chain seq x y z
N MET A 1 -12.32 -6.42 -0.26
CA MET A 1 -11.00 -6.16 -0.89
C MET A 1 -10.40 -7.48 -1.37
N ARG A 2 -10.12 -7.64 -2.68
CA ARG A 2 -9.35 -8.79 -3.19
C ARG A 2 -7.88 -8.59 -2.81
N ARG A 3 -7.26 -9.60 -2.18
CA ARG A 3 -5.82 -9.56 -1.88
C ARG A 3 -5.04 -9.61 -3.19
N ARG A 4 -3.98 -8.79 -3.31
CA ARG A 4 -3.10 -8.84 -4.47
C ARG A 4 -2.45 -10.23 -4.55
N PRO A 5 -2.24 -10.80 -5.75
CA PRO A 5 -1.49 -12.03 -5.91
C PRO A 5 -0.12 -11.88 -5.25
N GLN A 6 0.16 -12.72 -4.25
CA GLN A 6 1.46 -12.77 -3.60
C GLN A 6 2.30 -13.80 -4.35
N ASP A 7 3.53 -13.45 -4.72
CA ASP A 7 4.45 -14.45 -5.26
C ASP A 7 4.74 -15.50 -4.18
N LYS A 8 4.56 -16.77 -4.52
CA LYS A 8 4.88 -17.91 -3.66
C LYS A 8 6.39 -18.10 -3.51
N ASN A 9 7.18 -17.66 -4.49
CA ASN A 9 8.63 -17.79 -4.53
C ASN A 9 9.33 -16.63 -3.80
N ALA A 10 8.64 -15.52 -3.55
CA ALA A 10 9.21 -14.40 -2.83
C ALA A 10 9.38 -14.74 -1.33
N PRO A 11 10.49 -14.33 -0.70
CA PRO A 11 10.66 -14.50 0.73
C PRO A 11 9.53 -13.79 1.48
N ARG A 12 9.03 -14.41 2.55
CA ARG A 12 7.96 -13.85 3.39
C ARG A 12 8.53 -12.81 4.33
N LYS A 13 7.76 -11.74 4.58
CA LYS A 13 8.14 -10.71 5.55
C LYS A 13 8.33 -11.32 6.94
N PRO A 14 9.43 -10.97 7.64
CA PRO A 14 9.70 -11.49 8.96
C PRO A 14 8.73 -10.91 10.00
N PRO A 15 8.50 -11.62 11.11
CA PRO A 15 7.68 -11.12 12.21
C PRO A 15 8.37 -9.95 12.93
N THR A 16 7.56 -9.06 13.51
CA THR A 16 8.05 -8.00 14.40
C THR A 16 8.35 -8.56 15.80
N ALA A 17 9.07 -7.80 16.63
CA ALA A 17 9.38 -8.17 18.02
C ALA A 17 8.14 -8.55 18.82
N PHE A 18 7.07 -7.75 18.71
CA PHE A 18 5.79 -8.08 19.34
C PHE A 18 5.18 -9.38 18.81
N MET A 19 5.22 -9.63 17.50
CA MET A 19 4.69 -10.88 16.93
C MET A 19 5.49 -12.12 17.36
N LEU A 20 6.80 -11.97 17.55
CA LEU A 20 7.65 -13.00 18.15
C LEU A 20 7.24 -13.26 19.61
N TYR A 21 7.04 -12.21 20.40
CA TYR A 21 6.52 -12.33 21.77
C TYR A 21 5.17 -13.05 21.80
N VAL A 22 4.21 -12.64 20.96
CA VAL A 22 2.89 -13.29 20.87
C VAL A 22 3.03 -14.77 20.48
N LYS A 23 3.91 -15.10 19.54
CA LYS A 23 4.18 -16.50 19.16
C LYS A 23 4.72 -17.29 20.35
N HIS A 24 5.73 -16.75 21.04
CA HIS A 24 6.32 -17.37 22.22
C HIS A 24 5.29 -17.58 23.33
N ARG A 25 4.50 -16.54 23.64
CA ARG A 25 3.49 -16.58 24.70
C ARG A 25 2.37 -17.58 24.44
N ARG A 26 1.96 -17.76 23.17
CA ARG A 26 0.98 -18.79 22.77
C ARG A 26 1.51 -20.20 22.96
N LEU A 27 2.81 -20.43 22.77
CA LEU A 27 3.42 -21.74 23.02
C LEU A 27 3.54 -22.05 24.52
N GLN A 28 3.65 -21.01 25.34
CA GLN A 28 3.75 -21.15 26.80
C GLN A 28 2.40 -21.37 27.50
N SER A 29 1.28 -21.03 26.87
CA SER A 29 -0.05 -21.14 27.49
C SER A 29 -1.12 -21.51 26.47
N GLU A 30 -1.59 -22.75 26.55
CA GLU A 30 -2.74 -23.23 25.78
C GLU A 30 -4.03 -22.49 26.14
N GLN A 31 -4.16 -22.06 27.41
CA GLN A 31 -5.30 -21.27 27.87
C GLN A 31 -5.39 -19.95 27.11
N LEU A 32 -4.28 -19.22 26.98
CA LEU A 32 -4.23 -18.01 26.16
C LEU A 32 -4.51 -18.31 24.68
N ALA A 33 -4.11 -19.48 24.17
CA ALA A 33 -4.38 -19.86 22.78
C ALA A 33 -5.87 -20.14 22.52
N SER A 34 -6.59 -20.68 23.52
CA SER A 34 -8.02 -21.01 23.47
C SER A 34 -8.94 -19.78 23.58
N LEU A 35 -8.47 -18.68 24.17
CA LEU A 35 -9.25 -17.45 24.31
C LEU A 35 -9.64 -16.85 22.94
N PRO A 36 -10.81 -16.16 22.88
CA PRO A 36 -11.21 -15.38 21.71
C PRO A 36 -10.13 -14.37 21.29
N PHE A 37 -9.99 -14.15 19.98
CA PHE A 37 -8.93 -13.32 19.40
C PHE A 37 -8.83 -11.92 20.03
N GLY A 38 -9.97 -11.27 20.28
CA GLY A 38 -10.03 -9.94 20.87
C GLY A 38 -9.47 -9.88 22.29
N GLU A 39 -9.96 -10.76 23.16
CA GLU A 39 -9.53 -10.83 24.57
C GLU A 39 -8.06 -11.20 24.68
N ARG A 40 -7.64 -12.22 23.92
CA ARG A 40 -6.24 -12.62 23.87
C ARG A 40 -5.31 -11.47 23.47
N ASN A 41 -5.66 -10.71 22.43
CA ASN A 41 -4.82 -9.60 21.98
C ASN A 41 -4.78 -8.45 22.98
N ARG A 42 -5.88 -8.21 23.71
CA ARG A 42 -5.91 -7.22 24.80
C ARG A 42 -4.93 -7.59 25.91
N ILE A 43 -4.96 -8.85 26.37
CA ILE A 43 -4.04 -9.35 27.39
C ILE A 43 -2.59 -9.25 26.90
N LEU A 44 -2.30 -9.77 25.70
CA LEU A 44 -0.94 -9.75 25.14
C LEU A 44 -0.39 -8.34 24.93
N GLY A 45 -1.23 -7.39 24.51
CA GLY A 45 -0.85 -5.99 24.36
C GLY A 45 -0.51 -5.33 25.71
N SER A 46 -1.27 -5.63 26.75
CA SER A 46 -1.00 -5.18 28.12
C SER A 46 0.29 -5.78 28.66
N GLU A 47 0.45 -7.10 28.57
CA GLU A 47 1.68 -7.80 28.99
C GLU A 47 2.91 -7.24 28.27
N TRP A 48 2.84 -7.08 26.94
CA TRP A 48 3.96 -6.50 26.18
C TRP A 48 4.26 -5.08 26.61
N SER A 49 3.26 -4.24 26.89
CA SER A 49 3.50 -2.86 27.32
C SER A 49 4.23 -2.81 28.65
N ASN A 50 3.88 -3.70 29.59
CA ASN A 50 4.47 -3.82 30.92
C ASN A 50 5.75 -4.67 30.99
N LEU A 51 6.14 -5.34 29.90
CA LEU A 51 7.31 -6.22 29.88
C LEU A 51 8.61 -5.40 30.10
N PRO A 52 9.56 -5.89 30.93
CA PRO A 52 10.84 -5.22 31.17
C PRO A 52 11.63 -4.95 29.89
N ALA A 53 12.40 -3.86 29.88
CA ALA A 53 13.19 -3.45 28.71
C ALA A 53 14.17 -4.54 28.27
N ASP A 54 14.81 -5.25 29.21
CA ASP A 54 15.77 -6.31 28.90
C ASP A 54 15.12 -7.49 28.16
N GLN A 55 13.93 -7.89 28.60
CA GLN A 55 13.18 -8.96 27.95
C GLN A 55 12.68 -8.52 26.57
N LYS A 56 12.20 -7.27 26.45
CA LYS A 56 11.85 -6.69 25.14
C LYS A 56 13.05 -6.65 24.20
N ALA A 57 14.22 -6.28 24.71
CA ALA A 57 15.45 -6.16 23.92
C ALA A 57 15.82 -7.49 23.25
N GLY A 58 15.63 -8.62 23.93
CA GLY A 58 15.79 -9.95 23.32
C GLY A 58 14.94 -10.14 22.07
N PHE A 59 13.63 -9.84 22.15
CA PHE A 59 12.72 -9.92 21.01
C PHE A 59 13.04 -8.90 19.91
N PHE A 60 13.52 -7.71 20.26
CA PHE A 60 13.96 -6.71 19.29
C PHE A 60 15.21 -7.17 18.52
N ASN A 61 16.17 -7.77 19.21
CA ASN A 61 17.37 -8.33 18.60
C ASN A 61 17.02 -9.49 17.66
N GLU A 62 16.18 -10.44 18.10
CA GLU A 62 15.72 -11.54 17.26
C GLU A 62 14.96 -11.02 16.02
N ALA A 63 14.06 -10.03 16.19
CA ALA A 63 13.35 -9.43 15.07
C ALA A 63 14.30 -8.72 14.10
N LYS A 64 15.35 -8.07 14.61
CA LYS A 64 16.39 -7.43 13.78
C LYS A 64 17.15 -8.46 12.97
N GLU A 65 17.61 -9.55 13.57
CA GLU A 65 18.30 -10.62 12.86
C GLU A 65 17.43 -11.24 11.75
N LEU A 66 16.15 -11.50 12.04
CA LEU A 66 15.21 -12.02 11.05
C LEU A 66 14.99 -11.02 9.90
N ARG A 67 14.98 -9.71 10.20
CA ARG A 67 14.90 -8.64 9.20
C ARG A 67 16.14 -8.60 8.32
N ASP A 68 17.31 -8.76 8.90
CA ASP A 68 18.57 -8.70 8.16
C ASP A 68 18.71 -9.93 7.25
N LYS A 69 18.39 -11.14 7.74
CA LYS A 69 18.28 -12.36 6.93
C LYS A 69 17.27 -12.22 5.78
N TYR A 70 16.09 -11.66 6.07
CA TYR A 70 15.08 -11.39 5.04
C TYR A 70 15.59 -10.44 3.97
N THR A 71 16.32 -9.39 4.36
CA THR A 71 16.89 -8.42 3.43
C THR A 71 17.87 -9.08 2.46
N GLN A 72 18.71 -9.98 2.96
CA GLN A 72 19.65 -10.77 2.14
C GLN A 72 18.90 -11.70 1.17
N LEU A 73 17.97 -12.52 1.67
CA LEU A 73 17.16 -13.42 0.84
C LEU A 73 16.36 -12.66 -0.22
N LEU A 74 15.85 -11.47 0.11
CA LEU A 74 15.11 -10.64 -0.84
C LEU A 74 16.04 -10.09 -1.92
N ALA A 75 17.27 -9.70 -1.57
CA ALA A 75 18.26 -9.24 -2.53
C ALA A 75 18.67 -10.35 -3.51
N GLU A 76 18.80 -11.59 -3.03
CA GLU A 76 19.07 -12.77 -3.86
C GLU A 76 17.88 -13.11 -4.75
N TYR A 77 16.68 -13.17 -4.18
CA TYR A 77 15.45 -13.44 -4.93
C TYR A 77 15.24 -12.43 -6.07
N LYS A 78 15.52 -11.14 -5.85
CA LYS A 78 15.47 -10.12 -6.91
C LYS A 78 16.43 -10.34 -8.08
N LYS A 79 17.49 -11.12 -7.89
CA LYS A 79 18.44 -11.49 -8.96
C LYS A 79 18.02 -12.77 -9.69
N SER A 80 17.14 -13.57 -9.10
CA SER A 80 16.68 -14.85 -9.66
C SER A 80 15.75 -14.67 -10.86
N ASP A 81 15.72 -15.67 -11.74
CA ASP A 81 14.82 -15.68 -12.90
C ASP A 81 13.35 -15.77 -12.48
N ALA A 82 13.05 -16.40 -11.34
CA ALA A 82 11.71 -16.44 -10.77
C ALA A 82 11.13 -15.03 -10.53
N TYR A 83 11.96 -14.05 -10.14
CA TYR A 83 11.52 -12.67 -9.99
C TYR A 83 11.22 -11.99 -11.33
N LYS A 84 12.00 -12.30 -12.37
CA LYS A 84 11.76 -11.80 -13.73
C LYS A 84 10.45 -12.36 -14.31
N ASP A 85 10.21 -13.65 -14.13
CA ASP A 85 8.99 -14.33 -14.56
C ASP A 85 7.75 -13.77 -13.84
N TRP A 86 7.89 -13.47 -12.54
CA TRP A 86 6.83 -12.83 -11.77
C TRP A 86 6.53 -11.41 -12.25
N LEU A 87 7.56 -10.60 -12.56
CA LEU A 87 7.38 -9.26 -13.14
C LEU A 87 6.67 -9.32 -14.49
N ALA A 88 7.08 -10.23 -15.39
CA ALA A 88 6.46 -10.42 -16.69
C ALA A 88 4.98 -10.85 -16.57
N SER A 89 4.68 -11.73 -15.62
CA SER A 89 3.31 -12.18 -15.33
C SER A 89 2.44 -11.06 -14.74
N ALA A 90 3.01 -10.21 -13.90
CA ALA A 90 2.33 -9.05 -13.32
C ALA A 90 2.02 -7.99 -14.40
N GLU A 91 2.96 -7.70 -15.29
CA GLU A 91 2.80 -6.78 -16.42
C GLU A 91 1.72 -7.28 -17.41
N SER A 92 1.77 -8.57 -17.75
CA SER A 92 0.78 -9.22 -18.62
C SER A 92 -0.65 -9.14 -18.06
N THR A 93 -0.80 -9.29 -16.74
CA THR A 93 -2.08 -9.18 -16.04
C THR A 93 -2.63 -7.76 -16.07
N GLU A 94 -1.76 -6.75 -15.95
CA GLU A 94 -2.17 -5.35 -15.99
C GLU A 94 -2.62 -4.93 -17.40
N ILE A 95 -1.88 -5.36 -18.44
CA ILE A 95 -2.23 -5.12 -19.85
C ILE A 95 -3.57 -5.76 -20.23
N GLN A 96 -3.91 -6.93 -19.67
CA GLN A 96 -5.21 -7.57 -19.93
C GLN A 96 -6.38 -6.87 -19.22
N LYS A 97 -6.16 -6.29 -18.03
CA LYS A 97 -7.18 -5.51 -17.31
C LYS A 97 -7.50 -4.19 -18.00
N THR A 98 -6.52 -3.54 -18.60
CA THR A 98 -6.75 -2.28 -19.36
C THR A 98 -7.49 -2.56 -20.67
N LYS A 99 -7.17 -3.66 -21.36
CA LYS A 99 -7.87 -4.06 -22.61
C LYS A 99 -9.33 -4.50 -22.41
N SER A 100 -9.66 -5.13 -21.29
CA SER A 100 -11.02 -5.59 -20.99
C SER A 100 -11.98 -4.48 -20.53
N ARG A 101 -11.45 -3.35 -20.04
CA ARG A 101 -12.25 -2.17 -19.66
C ARG A 101 -12.71 -1.30 -20.83
N GLY A 102 -12.21 -1.54 -22.05
CA GLY A 102 -12.50 -0.73 -23.24
C GLY A 102 -13.65 -1.22 -24.14
N LYS A 103 -14.39 -2.27 -23.78
CA LYS A 103 -15.51 -2.80 -24.59
C LYS A 103 -16.87 -2.41 -24.01
N HIS A 104 -17.23 -1.13 -24.08
CA HIS A 104 -18.65 -0.73 -24.16
C HIS A 104 -18.90 -0.24 -25.59
N LYS A 105 -19.66 -1.04 -26.36
CA LYS A 105 -20.22 -0.62 -27.65
C LYS A 105 -21.32 0.40 -27.36
N LEU A 106 -21.28 1.56 -27.99
CA LEU A 106 -22.39 2.51 -28.04
C LEU A 106 -22.88 2.56 -29.50
N ASP A 107 -24.17 2.29 -29.69
CA ASP A 107 -24.85 2.34 -30.98
C ASP A 107 -24.94 3.79 -31.50
N PRO A 108 -25.00 4.02 -32.83
CA PRO A 108 -25.09 5.35 -33.39
C PRO A 108 -26.54 5.83 -33.40
N ILE A 109 -26.92 6.72 -32.48
CA ILE A 109 -28.19 7.46 -32.56
C ILE A 109 -27.93 8.97 -32.46
N SER A 110 -28.06 9.60 -33.63
CA SER A 110 -28.77 10.85 -33.93
C SER A 110 -28.91 11.92 -32.84
N GLY A 111 -28.30 13.08 -33.11
CA GLY A 111 -29.00 14.36 -33.07
C GLY A 111 -29.37 14.95 -31.70
N SER A 112 -28.40 15.54 -31.00
CA SER A 112 -28.53 16.88 -30.37
C SER A 112 -27.23 17.21 -29.63
N VAL A 113 -26.62 18.35 -29.97
CA VAL A 113 -25.34 18.81 -29.43
C VAL A 113 -25.55 19.40 -28.04
N GLN A 114 -25.08 18.70 -27.02
CA GLN A 114 -24.71 19.24 -25.71
C GLN A 114 -23.29 18.74 -25.44
N PRO A 115 -22.31 19.60 -25.10
CA PRO A 115 -20.98 19.14 -24.74
C PRO A 115 -21.06 18.42 -23.37
N ASP A 116 -21.24 17.11 -23.43
CA ASP A 116 -21.24 16.21 -22.26
C ASP A 116 -19.82 16.15 -21.69
N TYR A 117 -19.53 16.95 -20.66
CA TYR A 117 -18.28 16.91 -19.92
C TYR A 117 -18.21 15.64 -19.05
N LYS A 118 -18.13 14.48 -19.69
CA LYS A 118 -17.83 13.22 -19.02
C LYS A 118 -16.47 12.72 -19.45
N ILE A 119 -15.46 13.56 -19.29
CA ILE A 119 -14.06 13.15 -19.42
C ILE A 119 -13.84 12.06 -18.37
N PRO A 120 -13.59 10.80 -18.78
CA PRO A 120 -13.47 9.70 -17.82
C PRO A 120 -12.28 9.93 -16.90
N ILE A 121 -12.46 9.65 -15.61
CA ILE A 121 -11.38 9.76 -14.63
C ILE A 121 -10.21 8.86 -15.07
N PHE A 122 -8.99 9.44 -15.08
CA PHE A 122 -7.74 8.84 -15.54
C PHE A 122 -7.50 8.74 -17.07
N THR A 123 -8.17 9.54 -17.90
CA THR A 123 -7.73 9.73 -19.31
C THR A 123 -6.62 10.77 -19.41
N HIS A 124 -5.89 10.77 -20.55
CA HIS A 124 -4.87 11.78 -20.85
C HIS A 124 -5.45 13.21 -20.78
N GLU A 125 -6.64 13.39 -21.34
CA GLU A 125 -7.38 14.65 -21.32
C GLU A 125 -7.75 15.10 -19.89
N PHE A 126 -8.17 14.17 -19.01
CA PHE A 126 -8.44 14.49 -17.60
C PHE A 126 -7.17 14.91 -16.85
N LEU A 127 -6.06 14.21 -17.08
CA LEU A 127 -4.78 14.51 -16.45
C LEU A 127 -4.23 15.87 -16.90
N GLU A 128 -4.34 16.20 -18.19
CA GLU A 128 -3.96 17.51 -18.73
C GLU A 128 -4.86 18.63 -18.22
N TYR A 129 -6.18 18.41 -18.18
CA TYR A 129 -7.13 19.37 -17.61
C TYR A 129 -6.80 19.66 -16.14
N ASN A 130 -6.53 18.62 -15.35
CA ASN A 130 -6.17 18.77 -13.94
C ASN A 130 -4.82 19.50 -13.79
N ARG A 131 -3.83 19.17 -14.63
CA ARG A 131 -2.53 19.85 -14.66
C ARG A 131 -2.67 21.35 -14.97
N LEU A 132 -3.45 21.72 -15.99
CA LEU A 132 -3.69 23.11 -16.36
C LEU A 132 -4.45 23.86 -15.26
N ARG A 133 -5.46 23.23 -14.66
CA ARG A 133 -6.20 23.79 -13.52
C ARG A 133 -5.28 24.08 -12.34
N GLU A 134 -4.38 23.17 -11.99
CA GLU A 134 -3.39 23.37 -10.93
C GLU A 134 -2.42 24.50 -11.24
N VAL A 135 -1.99 24.66 -12.50
CA VAL A 135 -1.15 25.79 -12.94
C VAL A 135 -1.88 27.12 -12.78
N VAL A 136 -3.13 27.22 -13.24
CA VAL A 136 -3.95 28.44 -13.10
C VAL A 136 -4.17 28.78 -11.63
N LEU A 137 -4.50 27.80 -10.78
CA LEU A 137 -4.67 28.01 -9.34
C LEU A 137 -3.38 28.50 -8.67
N ARG A 138 -2.21 27.99 -9.07
CA ARG A 138 -0.91 28.48 -8.57
C ARG A 138 -0.69 29.94 -8.94
N GLN A 139 -1.01 30.33 -10.17
CA GLN A 139 -0.86 31.71 -10.61
C GLN A 139 -1.81 32.66 -9.87
N LEU A 140 -3.08 32.26 -9.69
CA LEU A 140 -4.06 33.04 -8.93
C LEU A 140 -3.65 33.19 -7.46
N LYS A 141 -3.17 32.11 -6.82
CA LYS A 141 -2.63 32.17 -5.45
C LYS A 141 -1.45 33.14 -5.34
N LYS A 142 -0.59 33.20 -6.35
CA LYS A 142 0.54 34.14 -6.40
C LYS A 142 0.07 35.59 -6.56
N GLN A 143 -0.94 35.84 -7.40
CA GLN A 143 -1.52 37.18 -7.57
C GLN A 143 -2.28 37.64 -6.33
N VAL A 144 -3.09 36.77 -5.72
CA VAL A 144 -3.77 37.07 -4.45
C VAL A 144 -2.75 37.38 -3.37
N GLY A 145 -1.65 36.61 -3.26
CA GLY A 145 -0.56 36.90 -2.33
C GLY A 145 0.12 38.25 -2.56
N MET A 146 0.36 38.63 -3.82
CA MET A 146 0.91 39.96 -4.17
C MET A 146 -0.06 41.10 -3.85
N LEU A 147 -1.35 40.92 -4.14
CA LEU A 147 -2.38 41.91 -3.81
C LEU A 147 -2.53 42.07 -2.30
N TRP A 148 -2.42 40.98 -1.54
CA TRP A 148 -2.43 41.02 -0.07
C TRP A 148 -1.23 41.79 0.49
N TYR A 149 -0.06 41.67 -0.15
CA TYR A 149 1.14 42.41 0.22
C TYR A 149 1.02 43.91 -0.07
N ILE A 150 0.44 44.29 -1.21
CA ILE A 150 0.24 45.70 -1.60
C ILE A 150 -0.78 46.41 -0.70
N VAL A 151 -1.81 45.71 -0.22
CA VAL A 151 -2.84 46.28 0.68
C VAL A 151 -2.37 46.33 2.14
N SER A 152 -1.25 45.67 2.48
CA SER A 152 -0.67 45.66 3.85
C SER A 152 0.53 46.60 4.04
N VAL A 153 0.88 47.40 3.03
CA VAL A 153 1.91 48.47 3.08
C VAL A 153 1.19 49.82 2.98
#